data_AF-A0A0N1AWJ5-F1
#
_entry.id   AF-A0A0N1AWJ5-F1
#
_cell.length_a   1.000
_cell.length_b   1.000
_cell.length_c   1.000
_cell.angle_alpha   90.00
_cell.angle_beta   90.00
_cell.angle_gamma   90.00
#
_symmetry.space_group_name_H-M   'P 1'
#
loop_
_entity.id
_entity.type
_entity.pdbx_description
1 polymer ?
#
loop_
_entity_poly.entity_id
_entity_poly.type
_entity_poly.pdbx_seq_one_letter_code
_entity_poly.pdbx_strand_id
1 'polypeptide(L)'
;MIILLALLALPYGYLVLYWTSCVVTGCRFDGHMLFYSVVAVIAVPFVMLMIGGGIMMGGVRRVSAAATLRNPTPATVANGVGGGLRFWIGLLLVTTALPACAGLFYYMLHTPKEGRDSLGRICETKGSSTTCRPDPDADRPSDLDRLNAARKRKQWFDSL
;
A
#
# COMPACT_ATOMS: atom_id res chain seq x y z
N MET A 1 12.96 -8.74 18.61
CA MET A 1 11.73 -8.39 17.86
C MET A 1 11.43 -6.90 17.91
N ILE A 2 11.27 -6.27 19.08
CA ILE A 2 10.98 -4.82 19.17
C ILE A 2 12.05 -3.95 18.48
N ILE A 3 13.34 -4.29 18.64
CA ILE A 3 14.45 -3.57 17.98
C ILE A 3 14.32 -3.64 16.44
N LEU A 4 14.01 -4.82 15.89
CA LEU A 4 13.79 -5.02 14.46
C LEU A 4 12.57 -4.21 13.96
N LEU A 5 11.48 -4.17 14.73
CA LEU A 5 10.29 -3.38 14.39
C LEU A 5 10.59 -1.86 14.44
N ALA A 6 11.40 -1.41 15.41
CA ALA A 6 11.83 -0.02 15.51
C ALA A 6 12.72 0.39 14.33
N LEU A 7 13.65 -0.48 13.91
CA LEU A 7 14.47 -0.25 12.71
C LEU A 7 13.62 -0.14 11.44
N LEU A 8 12.53 -0.91 11.35
CA LEU A 8 11.58 -0.82 10.23
C LEU A 8 10.84 0.53 10.18
N ALA A 9 10.59 1.15 11.33
CA ALA A 9 9.89 2.43 11.43
C ALA A 9 10.79 3.66 11.22
N LEU A 10 12.11 3.51 11.37
CA LEU A 10 13.08 4.60 11.34
C LEU A 10 13.09 5.38 10.00
N PRO A 11 13.06 4.72 8.82
CA PRO A 11 13.00 5.42 7.53
C PRO A 11 11.75 6.31 7.40
N TYR A 12 10.62 5.89 7.98
CA TYR A 12 9.38 6.66 7.96
C TYR A 12 9.48 7.90 8.85
N GLY A 13 10.08 7.75 10.04
CA GLY A 13 10.37 8.90 10.91
C GLY A 13 11.28 9.92 10.22
N TYR A 14 12.32 9.45 9.52
CA TYR A 14 13.19 10.32 8.73
C TYR A 14 12.43 11.06 7.62
N LEU A 15 11.57 10.37 6.86
CA LEU A 15 10.77 10.99 5.81
C LEU A 15 9.83 12.08 6.35
N VAL A 16 9.18 11.83 7.51
CA VAL A 16 8.34 12.84 8.16
C VAL A 16 9.16 14.07 8.53
N LEU A 17 10.35 13.90 9.11
CA LEU A 17 11.25 15.01 9.45
C LEU A 17 11.74 15.76 8.20
N TYR A 18 12.08 15.04 7.14
CA TYR A 18 12.51 15.63 5.87
C TYR A 18 11.41 16.49 5.25
N TRP A 19 10.19 15.95 5.10
CA TRP A 19 9.09 16.68 4.47
C TRP A 19 8.58 17.84 5.34
N THR A 20 8.51 17.68 6.65
CA THR A 20 8.13 18.78 7.56
C THR A 20 9.14 19.93 7.49
N SER A 21 10.44 19.62 7.48
CA SER A 21 11.48 20.62 7.29
C SER A 21 11.36 21.30 5.93
N CYS A 22 11.15 20.53 4.85
CA CYS A 22 11.01 21.08 3.51
C CYS A 22 9.82 22.05 3.39
N VAL A 23 8.69 21.74 4.04
CA VAL A 23 7.49 22.61 4.05
C VAL A 23 7.74 23.89 4.83
N VAL A 24 8.45 23.80 5.96
CA VAL A 24 8.66 24.95 6.86
C VAL A 24 9.77 25.88 6.36
N THR A 25 10.91 25.34 5.95
CA THR A 25 12.10 26.14 5.59
C THR A 25 12.27 26.33 4.09
N GLY A 26 11.46 25.65 3.27
CA GLY A 26 11.65 25.57 1.83
C GLY A 26 12.81 24.65 1.46
N CYS A 27 12.58 23.71 0.55
CA CYS A 27 13.65 22.87 -0.01
C CYS A 27 13.49 22.69 -1.52
N ARG A 28 14.60 22.33 -2.18
CA ARG A 28 14.59 22.01 -3.61
C ARG A 28 14.09 20.57 -3.77
N PHE A 29 13.06 20.39 -4.60
CA PHE A 29 12.51 19.05 -4.88
C PHE A 29 13.55 18.20 -5.63
N ASP A 30 14.09 17.20 -4.95
CA ASP A 30 14.93 16.16 -5.53
C ASP A 30 14.05 14.99 -5.99
N GLY A 31 14.21 14.58 -7.25
CA GLY A 31 13.49 13.45 -7.83
C GLY A 31 13.73 12.13 -7.09
N HIS A 32 14.93 11.95 -6.52
CA HIS A 32 15.24 10.76 -5.71
C HIS A 32 14.42 10.72 -4.42
N MET A 33 14.31 11.86 -3.71
CA MET A 33 13.51 11.95 -2.50
C MET A 33 12.02 11.75 -2.77
N LEU A 34 11.53 12.24 -3.91
CA LEU A 34 10.15 11.99 -4.32
C LEU A 34 9.91 10.50 -4.61
N PHE A 35 10.83 9.84 -5.32
CA PHE A 35 10.76 8.40 -5.57
C PHE A 35 10.80 7.58 -4.28
N TYR A 36 11.74 7.86 -3.36
CA TYR A 36 11.84 7.15 -2.08
C TYR A 36 10.57 7.34 -1.23
N SER A 37 9.97 8.53 -1.28
CA SER A 37 8.73 8.80 -0.56
C SER A 37 7.56 7.99 -1.13
N VAL A 38 7.44 7.88 -2.45
CA VAL A 38 6.40 7.06 -3.09
C VAL A 38 6.58 5.58 -2.73
N VAL A 39 7.81 5.06 -2.82
CA VAL A 39 8.12 3.68 -2.44
C VAL A 39 7.79 3.43 -0.97
N ALA A 40 8.17 4.35 -0.09
CA ALA A 40 7.87 4.25 1.34
C ALA A 40 6.36 4.23 1.60
N VAL A 41 5.58 5.12 0.97
CA VAL A 41 4.11 5.16 1.09
C VAL A 41 3.48 3.84 0.65
N ILE A 42 3.92 3.26 -0.48
CA ILE A 42 3.44 1.95 -0.94
C ILE A 42 3.80 0.83 0.05
N ALA A 43 4.95 0.95 0.73
CA ALA A 43 5.42 -0.02 1.71
C ALA A 43 4.72 0.08 3.09
N VAL A 44 4.10 1.23 3.42
CA VAL A 44 3.41 1.46 4.71
C VAL A 44 2.49 0.31 5.14
N PRO A 45 1.53 -0.17 4.32
CA PRO A 45 0.60 -1.21 4.76
C PRO A 45 1.32 -2.53 5.06
N PHE A 46 2.39 -2.87 4.33
CA PHE A 46 3.18 -4.07 4.62
C PHE A 46 3.96 -3.94 5.93
N VAL A 47 4.55 -2.76 6.18
CA VAL A 47 5.24 -2.46 7.45
C VAL A 47 4.26 -2.50 8.62
N MET A 48 3.05 -1.93 8.47
CA MET A 48 1.99 -2.02 9.47
C MET A 48 1.56 -3.46 9.75
N LEU A 49 1.43 -4.31 8.72
CA LEU A 49 1.15 -5.73 8.91
C LEU A 49 2.26 -6.45 9.69
N MET A 50 3.53 -6.20 9.36
CA MET A 50 4.66 -6.83 10.04
C MET A 50 4.78 -6.39 11.50
N ILE A 51 4.64 -5.09 11.77
CA ILE A 51 4.65 -4.54 13.13
C ILE A 51 3.42 -5.05 13.90
N GLY A 52 2.23 -4.93 13.32
CA GLY A 52 0.97 -5.35 13.92
C GLY A 52 0.96 -6.84 14.26
N GLY A 53 1.33 -7.68 13.30
CA GLY A 53 1.44 -9.14 13.50
C GLY A 53 2.48 -9.52 14.55
N GLY A 54 3.64 -8.87 14.55
CA GLY A 54 4.67 -9.08 15.57
C GLY A 54 4.19 -8.72 16.98
N ILE A 55 3.58 -7.54 17.15
CA ILE A 55 3.02 -7.10 18.43
C ILE A 55 1.87 -8.02 18.87
N MET A 56 0.98 -8.39 17.94
CA MET A 56 -0.15 -9.28 18.19
C MET A 56 0.32 -10.65 18.71
N MET A 57 1.22 -11.31 17.98
CA MET A 57 1.79 -12.60 18.38
C MET A 57 2.55 -12.51 19.72
N GLY A 58 3.28 -11.41 19.95
CA GLY A 58 3.94 -11.15 21.22
C GLY A 58 2.95 -10.97 22.38
N GLY A 59 1.79 -10.37 22.12
CA GLY A 59 0.68 -10.25 23.06
C GLY A 59 0.05 -11.60 23.39
N VAL A 60 -0.28 -12.40 22.36
CA VAL A 60 -0.85 -13.75 22.52
C VAL A 60 0.04 -14.61 23.41
N ARG A 61 1.36 -14.64 23.16
CA ARG A 61 2.32 -15.42 23.95
C ARG A 61 2.32 -15.04 25.43
N ARG A 62 2.12 -13.76 25.75
CA ARG A 62 2.09 -13.26 27.14
C ARG A 62 0.77 -13.61 27.83
N VAL A 63 -0.35 -13.50 27.12
CA VAL A 63 -1.66 -13.92 27.63
C VAL A 63 -1.69 -15.43 27.87
N SER A 64 -1.20 -16.24 26.93
CA SER A 64 -1.15 -17.70 27.08
C SER A 64 -0.24 -18.14 28.22
N ALA A 65 0.92 -17.49 28.38
CA ALA A 65 1.83 -17.77 29.49
C ALA A 65 1.19 -17.45 30.85
N ALA A 66 0.42 -16.36 30.94
CA ALA A 66 -0.29 -16.01 32.17
C ALA A 66 -1.47 -16.93 32.47
N ALA A 67 -2.19 -17.39 31.45
CA ALA A 67 -3.37 -18.25 31.58
C ALA A 67 -3.08 -19.72 31.94
N THR A 68 -1.85 -20.19 31.66
CA THR A 68 -1.44 -21.59 31.90
C THR A 68 -0.93 -21.84 33.32
N LEU A 69 -0.75 -20.79 34.13
CA LEU A 69 -0.26 -20.89 35.51
C LEU A 69 -1.40 -21.18 36.48
N ARG A 70 -1.29 -22.30 37.21
CA ARG A 70 -2.26 -22.74 38.23
C ARG A 70 -2.33 -21.80 39.45
N ASN A 71 -1.21 -21.15 39.78
CA ASN A 71 -1.09 -20.13 40.85
C ASN A 71 -0.30 -18.92 40.31
N PRO A 72 -0.95 -17.99 39.60
CA PRO A 72 -0.25 -16.86 38.99
C PRO A 72 0.17 -15.83 40.03
N THR A 73 1.43 -15.40 39.99
CA THR A 73 1.89 -14.26 40.79
C THR A 73 1.29 -12.96 40.25
N PRO A 74 1.14 -11.89 41.07
CA PRO A 74 0.63 -10.60 40.62
C PRO A 74 1.39 -10.03 39.41
N ALA A 75 2.71 -10.24 39.37
CA ALA A 75 3.55 -9.86 38.24
C ALA A 75 3.20 -10.62 36.94
N THR A 76 2.77 -11.88 37.05
CA THR A 76 2.38 -12.68 35.89
C THR A 76 1.02 -12.23 35.35
N VAL A 77 0.07 -11.92 36.24
CA VAL A 77 -1.24 -11.37 35.85
C VAL A 77 -1.08 -10.01 35.17
N ALA A 78 -0.28 -9.11 35.74
CA ALA A 78 0.02 -7.81 35.13
C ALA A 78 0.68 -7.95 33.75
N ASN A 79 1.61 -8.89 33.58
CA ASN A 79 2.21 -9.20 32.29
C ASN A 79 1.21 -9.78 31.28
N GLY A 80 0.24 -10.57 31.74
CA GLY A 80 -0.87 -11.08 30.94
C GLY A 80 -1.81 -9.97 30.44
N VAL A 81 -2.20 -9.05 31.33
CA VAL A 81 -3.02 -7.87 30.98
C VAL A 81 -2.29 -6.98 29.97
N GLY A 82 -1.00 -6.70 30.20
CA GLY A 82 -0.16 -5.98 29.24
C GLY A 82 0.01 -6.73 27.91
N GLY A 83 -0.04 -8.07 27.92
CA GLY A 83 -0.11 -8.90 26.73
C GLY A 83 -1.41 -8.73 25.95
N GLY A 84 -2.55 -8.68 26.65
CA GLY A 84 -3.86 -8.43 26.06
C GLY A 84 -3.96 -7.07 25.37
N LEU A 85 -3.43 -6.02 26.00
CA LEU A 85 -3.37 -4.69 25.37
C LEU A 85 -2.53 -4.72 24.07
N ARG A 86 -1.38 -5.39 24.09
CA ARG A 86 -0.53 -5.55 22.90
C ARG A 86 -1.25 -6.33 21.80
N PHE A 87 -1.99 -7.37 22.15
CA PHE A 87 -2.81 -8.11 21.19
C PHE A 87 -3.78 -7.19 20.44
N TRP A 88 -4.56 -6.38 21.17
CA TRP A 88 -5.52 -5.46 20.56
C TRP A 88 -4.88 -4.38 19.69
N ILE A 89 -3.76 -3.81 20.13
CA ILE A 89 -2.99 -2.84 19.32
C ILE A 89 -2.51 -3.51 18.03
N GLY A 90 -1.95 -4.71 18.13
CA GLY A 90 -1.48 -5.47 16.97
C GLY A 90 -2.61 -5.82 16.01
N LEU A 91 -3.76 -6.26 16.54
CA LEU A 91 -4.95 -6.58 15.75
C LEU A 91 -5.47 -5.36 14.98
N LEU A 92 -5.55 -4.18 15.62
CA LEU A 92 -5.97 -2.93 14.98
C LEU A 92 -5.04 -2.57 13.80
N LEU A 93 -3.73 -2.70 13.98
CA LEU A 93 -2.76 -2.43 12.91
C LEU A 93 -2.93 -3.42 11.74
N VAL A 94 -3.20 -4.68 12.03
CA VAL A 94 -3.40 -5.71 11.00
C VAL A 94 -4.69 -5.48 10.23
N THR A 95 -5.81 -5.22 10.92
CA THR A 95 -7.12 -5.02 10.27
C THR A 95 -7.19 -3.74 9.45
N THR A 96 -6.45 -2.70 9.85
CA THR A 96 -6.35 -1.45 9.06
C THR A 96 -5.46 -1.60 7.83
N ALA A 97 -4.40 -2.40 7.90
CA ALA A 97 -3.47 -2.60 6.80
C ALA A 97 -3.93 -3.64 5.76
N LEU A 98 -4.70 -4.64 6.17
CA LEU A 98 -5.19 -5.73 5.31
C LEU A 98 -5.92 -5.25 4.04
N PRO A 99 -6.90 -4.32 4.10
CA PRO A 99 -7.60 -3.83 2.92
C PRO A 99 -6.67 -3.12 1.93
N ALA A 100 -5.70 -2.35 2.43
CA ALA A 100 -4.72 -1.65 1.60
C ALA A 100 -3.78 -2.64 0.89
N CYS A 101 -3.29 -3.68 1.59
CA CYS A 101 -2.51 -4.75 0.97
C CYS A 101 -3.31 -5.52 -0.07
N ALA A 102 -4.58 -5.87 0.22
CA ALA A 102 -5.45 -6.56 -0.73
C ALA A 102 -5.70 -5.72 -1.98
N GLY A 103 -5.93 -4.40 -1.82
CA GLY A 103 -6.09 -3.47 -2.93
C GLY A 103 -4.83 -3.39 -3.80
N LEU A 104 -3.65 -3.23 -3.19
CA LEU A 104 -2.38 -3.22 -3.93
C LEU A 104 -2.13 -4.52 -4.69
N PHE A 105 -2.43 -5.66 -4.06
CA PHE A 105 -2.29 -6.97 -4.67
C PHE A 105 -3.26 -7.17 -5.83
N TYR A 106 -4.51 -6.70 -5.68
CA TYR A 106 -5.50 -6.69 -6.74
C TYR A 106 -5.00 -5.90 -7.95
N TYR A 107 -4.42 -4.70 -7.76
CA TYR A 107 -3.88 -3.91 -8.86
C TYR A 107 -2.66 -4.58 -9.52
N MET A 108 -1.78 -5.21 -8.75
CA MET A 108 -0.60 -5.89 -9.31
C MET A 108 -0.96 -7.16 -10.08
N LEU A 109 -1.97 -7.90 -9.64
CA LEU A 109 -2.40 -9.14 -10.27
C LEU A 109 -3.53 -8.95 -11.29
N HIS A 110 -3.94 -7.72 -11.56
CA HIS A 110 -4.95 -7.45 -12.59
C HIS A 110 -4.36 -7.71 -13.98
N THR A 111 -4.36 -8.96 -14.41
CA THR A 111 -4.01 -9.33 -15.78
C THR A 111 -5.20 -8.99 -16.68
N PRO A 112 -5.00 -8.21 -17.75
CA PRO A 112 -6.06 -7.95 -18.71
C PRO A 112 -6.49 -9.26 -19.37
N LYS A 113 -7.75 -9.31 -19.81
CA LYS A 113 -8.28 -10.45 -20.57
C LYS A 113 -7.45 -10.65 -21.84
N GLU A 114 -7.31 -11.89 -22.30
CA GLU A 114 -6.59 -12.20 -23.53
C GLU A 114 -7.08 -11.36 -24.72
N GLY A 115 -6.15 -10.83 -25.50
CA GLY A 115 -6.45 -9.93 -26.62
C GLY A 115 -6.81 -8.49 -26.22
N ARG A 116 -6.70 -8.14 -24.93
CA ARG A 116 -6.93 -6.78 -24.42
C ARG A 116 -5.74 -6.23 -23.65
N ASP A 117 -5.57 -4.91 -23.66
CA ASP A 117 -4.59 -4.25 -22.80
C ASP A 117 -5.16 -3.94 -21.40
N SER A 118 -4.32 -3.41 -20.51
CA SER A 118 -4.69 -3.00 -19.15
C SER A 118 -5.76 -1.91 -19.10
N LEU A 119 -6.03 -1.24 -20.22
CA LEU A 119 -7.08 -0.23 -20.37
C LEU A 119 -8.38 -0.83 -20.93
N GLY A 120 -8.41 -2.14 -21.20
CA GLY A 120 -9.55 -2.85 -21.77
C GLY A 120 -9.70 -2.68 -23.28
N ARG A 121 -8.72 -2.07 -23.98
CA ARG A 121 -8.70 -1.89 -25.43
C ARG A 121 -8.39 -3.21 -26.12
N ILE A 122 -9.01 -3.46 -27.25
CA ILE A 122 -8.78 -4.66 -28.06
C ILE A 122 -7.47 -4.47 -28.82
N CYS A 123 -6.50 -5.35 -28.60
CA CYS A 123 -5.20 -5.29 -29.25
C CYS A 123 -5.07 -6.43 -30.26
N GLU A 124 -4.81 -6.06 -31.51
CA GLU A 124 -4.54 -6.99 -32.60
C GLU A 124 -3.04 -6.93 -32.94
N THR A 125 -2.38 -8.09 -32.91
CA THR A 125 -0.96 -8.22 -33.27
C THR A 125 -0.86 -8.65 -34.73
N LYS A 126 -0.31 -7.79 -35.60
CA LYS A 126 -0.01 -8.13 -37.00
C LYS A 126 1.50 -8.04 -37.21
N GLY A 127 2.17 -9.20 -37.30
CA GLY A 127 3.63 -9.26 -37.41
C GLY A 127 4.33 -8.73 -36.16
N SER A 128 5.19 -7.73 -36.30
CA SER A 128 5.91 -7.09 -35.19
C SER A 128 5.19 -5.88 -34.58
N SER A 129 4.00 -5.51 -35.08
CA SER A 129 3.25 -4.35 -34.62
C SER A 129 1.99 -4.78 -33.88
N THR A 130 1.79 -4.22 -32.69
CA THR A 130 0.55 -4.36 -31.91
C THR A 130 -0.22 -3.06 -31.97
N THR A 131 -1.43 -3.11 -32.55
CA THR A 131 -2.34 -1.97 -32.61
C THR A 131 -3.53 -2.21 -31.70
N CYS A 132 -3.75 -1.29 -30.76
CA CYS A 132 -4.86 -1.35 -29.83
C CYS A 132 -5.94 -0.33 -30.21
N ARG A 133 -7.19 -0.79 -30.29
CA ARG A 133 -8.37 0.04 -30.55
C ARG A 133 -9.30 0.06 -29.33
N PRO A 134 -9.98 1.19 -29.05
CA PRO A 134 -10.99 1.24 -28.00
C PRO A 134 -12.04 0.14 -28.21
N ASP A 135 -12.44 -0.53 -27.14
CA ASP A 135 -13.50 -1.53 -27.19
C ASP A 135 -14.86 -0.83 -27.33
N PRO A 136 -15.62 -1.06 -28.42
CA PRO A 136 -16.94 -0.46 -28.61
C PRO A 136 -17.97 -0.90 -27.57
N ASP A 137 -17.79 -2.09 -26.99
CA ASP A 137 -18.73 -2.69 -26.03
C ASP A 137 -18.32 -2.46 -24.56
N ALA A 138 -17.33 -1.60 -24.32
CA ALA A 138 -16.91 -1.29 -22.96
C ALA A 138 -17.99 -0.42 -22.26
N ASP A 139 -18.58 -0.96 -21.19
CA ASP A 139 -19.55 -0.25 -20.33
C ASP A 139 -19.04 1.13 -19.84
N ARG A 140 -17.72 1.29 -19.72
CA ARG A 140 -17.06 2.58 -19.43
C ARG A 140 -15.76 2.71 -20.23
N PRO A 141 -15.65 3.66 -21.18
CA PRO A 141 -14.39 3.93 -21.86
C PRO A 141 -13.35 4.49 -20.88
N SER A 142 -12.08 4.11 -21.06
CA SER A 142 -11.00 4.57 -20.18
C SER A 142 -10.86 6.11 -20.22
N ASP A 143 -10.50 6.73 -19.10
CA ASP A 143 -10.33 8.19 -19.04
C ASP A 143 -9.24 8.69 -19.99
N LEU A 144 -8.21 7.86 -20.25
CA LEU A 144 -7.19 8.10 -21.26
C LEU A 144 -7.77 8.14 -22.68
N ASP A 145 -8.69 7.23 -23.01
CA ASP A 145 -9.37 7.24 -24.31
C ASP A 145 -10.28 8.46 -24.45
N ARG A 146 -10.97 8.87 -23.38
CA ARG A 146 -11.77 10.12 -23.38
C ARG A 146 -10.90 11.36 -23.60
N LEU A 147 -9.77 11.45 -22.91
CA LEU A 147 -8.81 12.57 -23.07
C LEU A 147 -8.19 12.59 -24.46
N ASN A 148 -7.81 11.44 -25.02
CA ASN A 148 -7.27 11.34 -26.37
C ASN A 148 -8.32 11.65 -27.44
N ALA A 149 -9.56 11.22 -27.25
CA ALA A 149 -10.67 11.60 -28.12
C ALA A 149 -10.95 13.11 -28.09
N ALA A 150 -10.90 13.73 -26.91
CA ALA A 150 -11.03 15.18 -26.76
C ALA A 150 -9.88 15.93 -27.45
N ARG A 151 -8.63 15.45 -27.29
CA ARG A 151 -7.45 16.02 -27.97
C ARG A 151 -7.54 15.91 -29.50
N LYS A 152 -7.98 14.77 -30.02
CA LYS A 152 -8.21 14.55 -31.46
C LYS A 152 -9.27 15.49 -32.01
N ARG A 153 -10.40 15.68 -31.30
CA ARG A 153 -11.42 16.66 -31.72
C ARG A 153 -10.84 18.07 -31.78
N LYS A 154 -10.09 18.48 -30.75
CA LYS A 154 -9.45 19.79 -30.72
C LYS A 154 -8.49 20.00 -31.88
N GLN A 155 -7.60 19.03 -32.14
CA GLN A 155 -6.69 19.07 -33.29
C GLN A 155 -7.42 19.17 -34.63
N TRP A 156 -8.58 18.51 -34.78
CA TRP A 156 -9.38 18.58 -36.00
C TRP A 156 -9.92 19.99 -36.23
N PHE A 157 -10.41 20.65 -35.18
CA PHE A 157 -10.86 22.05 -35.23
C PHE A 157 -9.72 23.04 -35.46
N ASP A 158 -8.52 22.77 -34.91
CA ASP A 158 -7.34 23.63 -35.11
C ASP A 158 -6.70 23.46 -36.50
N SER A 159 -7.07 22.40 -37.25
CA SER A 159 -6.58 22.10 -38.61
C SER A 159 -7.50 22.55 -39.75
N LEU A 160 -8.66 23.10 -39.41
CA LEU A 160 -9.65 23.71 -40.31
C LEU A 160 -9.42 25.22 -40.39
#